data_AF-A0A6A6KD74-F1
#
_entry.id   AF-A0A6A6KD74-F1
#
_cell.length_a   1.000
_cell.length_b   1.000
_cell.length_c   1.000
_cell.angle_alpha   90.00
_cell.angle_beta   90.00
_cell.angle_gamma   90.00
#
_symmetry.space_group_name_H-M   'P 1'
#
loop_
_entity.id
_entity.type
_entity.pdbx_description
1 polymer ?
#
loop_
_entity_poly.entity_id
_entity_poly.type
_entity_poly.pdbx_seq_one_letter_code
_entity_poly.pdbx_strand_id
1 'polypeptide(L)'
;MIPIHASSPIATIPLMSIELEWLIVIFSSESLSKIYAYVYEKLIECPSIYELMACPHFNWQHIPLLEIWREKKDIDDNPQLILESYPPEGSIKVFKDALSSNKVNYDGVDIPLPFNLEILKWANETKEILSSAKVPSQVKFYNIYGINLETPHSVW
;
A
#
# COMPACT_ATOMS: atom_id res chain seq x y z
N MET A 1 16.01 -8.39 32.45
CA MET A 1 16.66 -9.37 31.56
C MET A 1 15.57 -9.88 30.63
N ILE A 2 15.49 -9.33 29.40
CA ILE A 2 14.46 -9.67 28.42
C ILE A 2 15.01 -10.84 27.59
N PRO A 3 14.28 -11.96 27.43
CA PRO A 3 14.77 -13.11 26.70
C PRO A 3 14.74 -12.85 25.19
N ILE A 4 15.85 -13.17 24.52
CA ILE A 4 16.00 -13.09 23.07
C ILE A 4 15.71 -14.49 22.53
N HIS A 5 14.57 -14.69 21.89
CA HIS A 5 14.28 -15.94 21.18
C HIS A 5 14.92 -15.88 19.78
N ALA A 6 15.93 -16.71 19.55
CA ALA A 6 16.53 -16.94 18.24
C ALA A 6 15.76 -18.06 17.52
N SER A 7 15.13 -17.74 16.39
CA SER A 7 14.46 -18.70 15.51
C SER A 7 15.34 -19.01 14.28
N SER A 8 15.42 -20.31 13.95
CA SER A 8 16.13 -21.00 12.85
C SER A 8 15.87 -20.42 11.43
N PRO A 9 16.75 -20.66 10.41
CA PRO A 9 16.86 -19.83 9.22
C PRO A 9 15.99 -20.34 8.07
N ILE A 10 14.68 -20.09 8.13
CA ILE A 10 13.84 -19.94 6.94
C ILE A 10 12.87 -18.80 7.25
N ALA A 11 13.42 -17.59 7.37
CA ALA A 11 12.62 -16.39 7.55
C ALA A 11 12.57 -15.67 6.20
N THR A 12 11.44 -15.81 5.50
CA THR A 12 11.04 -14.85 4.46
C THR A 12 11.03 -13.48 5.13
N ILE A 13 11.96 -12.62 4.73
CA ILE A 13 12.21 -11.34 5.38
C ILE A 13 11.06 -10.39 4.99
N PRO A 14 10.29 -9.83 5.93
CA PRO A 14 9.53 -8.63 5.63
C PRO A 14 10.54 -7.48 5.69
N LEU A 15 11.18 -7.18 4.55
CA LEU A 15 12.10 -6.03 4.38
C LEU A 15 11.37 -4.68 4.52
N MET A 16 10.05 -4.71 4.71
CA MET A 16 9.15 -3.58 4.84
C MET A 16 9.36 -2.73 6.10
N SER A 17 10.23 -3.10 7.05
CA SER A 17 10.37 -2.40 8.34
C SER A 17 11.42 -1.28 8.40
N ILE A 18 12.48 -1.31 7.59
CA ILE A 18 13.57 -0.33 7.73
C ILE A 18 13.23 1.02 7.06
N GLU A 19 12.30 1.05 6.12
CA GLU A 19 11.79 2.30 5.53
C GLU A 19 10.68 2.96 6.36
N LEU A 20 10.07 2.25 7.32
CA LEU A 20 8.94 2.77 8.12
C LEU A 20 9.35 3.89 9.08
N GLU A 21 10.56 3.89 9.65
CA GLU A 21 10.94 4.93 10.62
C GLU A 21 11.12 6.31 9.97
N TRP A 22 11.59 6.37 8.72
CA TRP A 22 11.67 7.65 7.99
C TRP A 22 10.30 8.08 7.44
N LEU A 23 9.43 7.13 7.09
CA LEU A 23 8.07 7.41 6.65
C LEU A 23 7.17 7.89 7.81
N ILE A 24 7.20 7.26 8.98
CA ILE A 24 6.42 7.67 10.17
C ILE A 24 6.78 9.09 10.61
N VAL A 25 8.06 9.48 10.53
CA VAL A 25 8.50 10.86 10.81
C VAL A 25 8.01 11.84 9.74
N ILE A 26 7.85 11.40 8.49
CA ILE A 26 7.26 12.21 7.43
C ILE A 26 5.75 12.41 7.66
N PHE A 27 5.00 11.41 8.16
CA PHE A 27 3.52 11.43 8.24
C PHE A 27 2.87 12.26 9.37
N SER A 28 3.64 12.98 10.20
CA SER A 28 3.13 13.59 11.45
C SER A 28 2.62 15.05 11.37
N SER A 29 2.43 15.66 10.18
CA SER A 29 2.02 17.07 10.08
C SER A 29 0.57 17.27 9.61
N GLU A 30 -0.09 18.29 10.16
CA GLU A 30 -1.43 18.77 9.77
C GLU A 30 -1.53 19.19 8.28
N SER A 31 -0.39 19.44 7.64
CA SER A 31 -0.29 19.69 6.19
C SER A 31 -0.47 18.41 5.37
N LEU A 32 -0.19 17.23 5.95
CA LEU A 32 -0.37 15.94 5.29
C LEU A 32 -1.79 15.42 5.38
N SER A 33 -2.62 15.81 6.35
CA SER A 33 -4.05 15.48 6.29
C SER A 33 -4.71 16.06 5.04
N LYS A 34 -4.25 17.25 4.62
CA LYS A 34 -4.68 17.91 3.37
C LYS A 34 -4.07 17.25 2.14
N ILE A 35 -2.80 16.86 2.18
CA ILE A 35 -2.16 16.10 1.09
C ILE A 35 -2.77 14.71 0.97
N TYR A 36 -3.09 14.02 2.06
CA TYR A 36 -3.71 12.68 2.08
C TYR A 36 -5.14 12.76 1.58
N ALA A 37 -5.92 13.76 1.99
CA ALA A 37 -7.23 14.03 1.41
C ALA A 37 -7.14 14.34 -0.11
N TYR A 38 -6.12 15.09 -0.54
CA TYR A 38 -5.88 15.38 -1.95
C TYR A 38 -5.36 14.16 -2.75
N VAL A 39 -4.52 13.31 -2.15
CA VAL A 39 -4.05 12.00 -2.66
C VAL A 39 -5.20 11.00 -2.74
N TYR A 40 -6.14 11.09 -1.81
CA TYR A 40 -7.34 10.26 -1.77
C TYR A 40 -8.35 10.72 -2.83
N GLU A 41 -8.52 12.02 -3.03
CA GLU A 41 -9.39 12.59 -4.09
C GLU A 41 -8.76 12.44 -5.50
N LYS A 42 -7.43 12.43 -5.59
CA LYS A 42 -6.65 12.19 -6.81
C LYS A 42 -5.47 11.31 -6.48
N LEU A 43 -5.44 10.08 -7.00
CA LEU A 43 -4.27 9.20 -6.92
C LEU A 43 -3.05 9.95 -7.49
N ILE A 44 -2.24 10.52 -6.61
CA ILE A 44 -0.99 11.18 -7.00
C ILE A 44 -0.05 10.09 -7.51
N GLU A 45 0.75 10.44 -8.51
CA GLU A 45 1.84 9.61 -9.00
C GLU A 45 2.97 9.55 -7.95
N CYS A 46 2.71 8.88 -6.84
CA CYS A 46 3.66 8.63 -5.78
C CYS A 46 3.98 7.13 -5.73
N PRO A 47 5.05 6.66 -6.39
CA PRO A 47 5.35 5.23 -6.53
C PRO A 47 5.41 4.50 -5.20
N SER A 48 5.93 5.15 -4.15
CA SER A 48 6.10 4.57 -2.83
C SER A 48 4.79 4.10 -2.20
N ILE A 49 3.66 4.77 -2.47
CA ILE A 49 2.35 4.34 -1.95
C ILE A 49 2.01 2.95 -2.49
N TYR A 50 2.17 2.74 -3.80
CA TYR A 50 1.83 1.48 -4.47
C TYR A 50 2.83 0.36 -4.17
N GLU A 51 4.11 0.71 -4.02
CA GLU A 51 5.19 -0.19 -3.61
C GLU A 51 4.97 -0.76 -2.21
N LEU A 52 4.45 0.05 -1.29
CA LEU A 52 4.21 -0.33 0.10
C LEU A 52 2.83 -0.96 0.35
N MET A 53 1.95 -1.01 -0.66
CA MET A 53 0.69 -1.77 -0.55
C MET A 53 0.97 -3.26 -0.34
N ALA A 54 0.04 -3.93 0.36
CA ALA A 54 0.09 -5.36 0.64
C ALA A 54 0.56 -6.17 -0.58
N CYS A 55 1.63 -6.94 -0.40
CA CYS A 55 2.22 -7.74 -1.46
C CYS A 55 1.39 -9.01 -1.69
N PRO A 56 0.89 -9.26 -2.92
CA PRO A 56 0.15 -10.50 -3.24
C PRO A 56 1.04 -11.75 -3.20
N HIS A 57 2.35 -11.58 -3.36
CA HIS A 57 3.32 -12.68 -3.34
C HIS A 57 3.81 -13.04 -1.93
N PHE A 58 3.35 -12.32 -0.90
CA PHE A 58 3.70 -12.59 0.48
C PHE A 58 2.73 -13.58 1.12
N ASN A 59 3.25 -14.52 1.91
CA ASN A 59 2.41 -15.49 2.62
C ASN A 59 1.88 -14.90 3.93
N TRP A 60 0.79 -14.15 3.84
CA TRP A 60 0.14 -13.51 4.98
C TRP A 60 -0.51 -14.54 5.92
N GLN A 61 -0.27 -14.43 7.23
CA GLN A 61 -1.01 -15.21 8.22
C GLN A 61 -2.50 -14.84 8.23
N HIS A 62 -2.79 -13.54 8.09
CA HIS A 62 -4.11 -12.98 7.88
C HIS A 62 -4.06 -12.09 6.64
N ILE A 63 -4.89 -12.34 5.64
CA ILE A 63 -4.84 -11.58 4.38
C ILE A 63 -5.35 -10.16 4.64
N PRO A 64 -4.54 -9.11 4.40
CA PRO A 64 -5.00 -7.73 4.53
C PRO A 64 -6.00 -7.39 3.42
N LEU A 65 -7.02 -6.60 3.75
CA LEU A 65 -8.06 -6.20 2.80
C LEU A 65 -7.98 -4.69 2.54
N LEU A 66 -8.21 -4.32 1.27
CA LEU A 66 -8.60 -2.96 0.89
C LEU A 66 -10.12 -2.89 0.95
N GLU A 67 -10.66 -2.06 1.81
CA GLU A 67 -12.09 -1.90 2.01
C GLU A 67 -12.53 -0.54 1.48
N ILE A 68 -13.60 -0.49 0.69
CA ILE A 68 -14.06 0.75 0.06
C ILE A 68 -15.57 0.84 0.20
N TRP A 69 -16.05 1.95 0.75
CA TRP A 69 -17.46 2.28 0.72
C TRP A 69 -17.83 2.83 -0.65
N ARG A 70 -18.76 2.17 -1.35
CA ARG A 70 -19.32 2.67 -2.61
C ARG A 70 -20.81 2.85 -2.49
N GLU A 71 -21.30 3.93 -3.09
CA GLU A 71 -22.71 4.08 -3.38
C GLU A 71 -23.06 3.25 -4.62
N LYS A 72 -24.05 2.37 -4.48
CA LYS A 72 -24.67 1.66 -5.61
C LYS A 72 -26.16 1.87 -5.56
N LYS A 73 -26.79 1.82 -6.73
CA LYS A 73 -28.24 1.82 -6.81
C LYS A 73 -28.78 0.41 -6.63
N ASP A 74 -29.82 0.27 -5.82
CA ASP A 74 -30.55 -1.00 -5.70
C ASP A 74 -31.45 -1.25 -6.93
N ILE A 75 -32.27 -2.31 -6.87
CA ILE A 75 -33.17 -2.67 -7.96
C ILE A 75 -34.27 -1.61 -8.21
N ASP A 76 -34.50 -0.74 -7.22
CA ASP A 76 -35.52 0.31 -7.20
C ASP A 76 -34.90 1.72 -7.41
N ASP A 77 -33.66 1.79 -7.87
CA ASP A 77 -32.87 3.02 -8.11
C ASP A 77 -32.54 3.85 -6.83
N ASN A 78 -32.75 3.29 -5.64
CA ASN A 78 -32.39 3.98 -4.39
C ASN A 78 -30.89 3.85 -4.10
N PRO A 79 -30.24 4.91 -3.58
CA PRO A 79 -28.83 4.85 -3.20
C PRO A 79 -28.65 3.95 -1.98
N GLN A 80 -27.78 2.96 -2.11
CA GLN A 80 -27.34 2.05 -1.05
C GLN A 80 -25.82 2.16 -0.87
N LEU A 81 -25.38 2.36 0.37
CA LEU A 81 -23.97 2.35 0.72
C LEU A 81 -23.50 0.92 1.00
N ILE A 82 -22.53 0.42 0.24
CA ILE A 82 -22.01 -0.95 0.34
C ILE A 82 -20.51 -0.89 0.62
N LEU A 83 -20.06 -1.71 1.58
CA LEU A 83 -18.63 -1.95 1.81
C LEU A 83 -18.15 -3.05 0.87
N GLU A 84 -17.20 -2.74 0.01
CA GLU A 84 -16.52 -3.71 -0.84
C GLU A 84 -15.13 -4.00 -0.28
N SER A 85 -14.82 -5.28 -0.04
CA SER A 85 -13.52 -5.71 0.47
C SER A 85 -12.74 -6.47 -0.60
N TYR A 86 -11.48 -6.08 -0.80
CA TYR A 86 -10.60 -6.62 -1.83
C TYR A 86 -9.32 -7.17 -1.22
N PRO A 87 -8.96 -8.45 -1.46
CA PRO A 87 -7.63 -8.97 -1.12
C PRO A 87 -6.55 -8.30 -1.99
N PRO A 88 -5.25 -8.48 -1.69
CA PRO A 88 -4.15 -7.83 -2.41
C PRO A 88 -4.26 -7.97 -3.94
N GLU A 89 -4.56 -9.16 -4.47
CA GLU A 89 -4.75 -9.40 -5.91
C GLU A 89 -5.96 -8.64 -6.46
N GLY A 90 -7.05 -8.60 -5.70
CA GLY A 90 -8.28 -7.88 -6.07
C GLY A 90 -8.08 -6.36 -6.07
N SER A 91 -7.26 -5.86 -5.14
CA SER A 91 -6.96 -4.43 -5.00
C SER A 91 -6.28 -3.85 -6.25
N ILE A 92 -5.48 -4.65 -6.96
CA ILE A 92 -4.81 -4.24 -8.20
C ILE A 92 -5.82 -3.76 -9.24
N LYS A 93 -6.97 -4.44 -9.36
CA LYS A 93 -8.02 -4.04 -10.30
C LYS A 93 -8.60 -2.67 -9.93
N VAL A 94 -8.86 -2.45 -8.64
CA VAL A 94 -9.36 -1.17 -8.13
C VAL A 94 -8.42 -0.02 -8.50
N PHE A 95 -7.12 -0.22 -8.27
CA PHE A 95 -6.12 0.80 -8.62
C PHE A 95 -5.99 1.00 -10.13
N LYS A 96 -6.04 -0.06 -10.93
CA LYS A 96 -6.03 0.05 -12.40
C LYS A 96 -7.21 0.86 -12.90
N ASP A 97 -8.41 0.59 -12.39
CA ASP A 97 -9.62 1.30 -12.80
C ASP A 97 -9.51 2.79 -12.43
N ALA A 98 -9.04 3.09 -11.22
CA ALA A 98 -8.86 4.46 -10.74
C ALA A 98 -7.76 5.23 -11.50
N LEU A 99 -6.65 4.57 -11.87
CA LEU A 99 -5.54 5.19 -12.60
C LEU A 99 -5.81 5.32 -14.11
N SER A 100 -6.69 4.49 -14.67
CA SER A 100 -6.97 4.47 -16.12
C SER A 100 -7.54 5.78 -16.67
N SER A 101 -8.21 6.56 -15.82
CA SER A 101 -8.86 7.82 -16.16
C SER A 101 -8.29 9.01 -15.40
N ASN A 102 -7.12 8.82 -14.78
CA ASN A 102 -6.53 9.83 -13.91
C ASN A 102 -5.97 11.01 -14.74
N LYS A 103 -6.48 12.20 -14.40
CA LYS A 103 -6.24 13.45 -15.11
C LYS A 103 -6.21 14.61 -14.12
N VAL A 104 -5.41 15.60 -14.44
CA VAL A 104 -5.39 16.90 -13.76
C VAL A 104 -6.03 17.95 -14.66
N ASN A 105 -6.90 18.79 -14.10
CA ASN A 105 -7.43 19.94 -14.82
C ASN A 105 -6.45 21.10 -14.66
N TYR A 106 -5.91 21.59 -15.77
CA TYR A 106 -5.03 22.75 -15.80
C TYR A 106 -5.58 23.74 -16.82
N ASP A 107 -5.97 24.92 -16.36
CA ASP A 107 -6.55 25.99 -17.18
C ASP A 107 -7.78 25.53 -18.01
N GLY A 108 -8.66 24.73 -17.39
CA GLY A 108 -9.84 24.19 -18.04
C GLY A 108 -9.58 23.02 -18.99
N VAL A 109 -8.32 22.61 -19.16
CA VAL A 109 -7.91 21.47 -19.98
C VAL A 109 -7.61 20.27 -19.08
N ASP A 110 -8.25 19.13 -19.38
CA ASP A 110 -7.94 17.88 -18.70
C ASP A 110 -6.69 17.23 -19.33
N ILE A 111 -5.61 17.19 -18.56
CA ILE A 111 -4.32 16.62 -18.96
C ILE A 111 -4.16 15.25 -18.27
N PRO A 112 -3.92 14.16 -19.01
CA PRO A 112 -3.61 12.87 -18.40
C PRO A 112 -2.30 12.93 -17.63
N LEU A 113 -2.23 12.27 -16.48
CA LEU A 113 -0.98 12.16 -15.76
C LEU A 113 -0.02 11.17 -16.45
N PRO A 114 1.30 11.45 -16.46
CA PRO A 114 2.28 10.74 -17.31
C PRO A 114 2.55 9.27 -16.94
N PHE A 115 2.43 8.88 -15.68
CA PHE A 115 2.80 7.57 -15.12
C PHE A 115 1.59 6.69 -14.75
N ASN A 116 0.35 7.17 -14.95
CA ASN A 116 -0.93 6.45 -14.74
C ASN A 116 -0.83 4.95 -14.42
N LEU A 117 -0.70 4.08 -15.41
CA LEU A 117 -0.59 2.62 -15.18
C LEU A 117 0.86 2.14 -15.02
N GLU A 118 1.85 2.94 -15.44
CA GLU A 118 3.27 2.62 -15.30
C GLU A 118 3.68 2.51 -13.82
N ILE A 119 3.08 3.33 -12.96
CA ILE A 119 3.33 3.31 -11.51
C ILE A 119 2.99 1.95 -10.88
N LEU A 120 1.93 1.28 -11.35
CA LEU A 120 1.56 -0.06 -10.87
C LEU A 120 2.54 -1.12 -11.36
N LYS A 121 3.09 -0.93 -12.57
CA LYS A 121 4.13 -1.81 -13.11
C LYS A 121 5.41 -1.69 -12.28
N TRP A 122 5.88 -0.47 -12.02
CA TRP A 122 7.06 -0.23 -11.19
C TRP A 122 6.87 -0.77 -9.78
N ALA A 123 5.70 -0.52 -9.18
CA ALA A 123 5.40 -1.06 -7.85
C ALA A 123 5.45 -2.59 -7.80
N ASN A 124 4.99 -3.27 -8.86
CA ASN A 124 5.09 -4.71 -8.96
C ASN A 124 6.54 -5.18 -9.11
N GLU A 125 7.32 -4.53 -9.98
CA GLU A 125 8.74 -4.83 -10.19
C GLU A 125 9.55 -4.68 -8.89
N THR A 126 9.30 -3.61 -8.13
CA THR A 126 9.90 -3.40 -6.80
C THR A 126 9.55 -4.54 -5.84
N LYS A 127 8.28 -4.98 -5.79
CA LYS A 127 7.84 -6.10 -4.94
C LYS A 127 8.51 -7.42 -5.31
N GLU A 128 8.74 -7.69 -6.59
CA GLU A 128 9.46 -8.88 -7.07
C GLU A 128 10.95 -8.85 -6.67
N ILE A 129 11.58 -7.68 -6.75
CA ILE A 129 12.96 -7.51 -6.29
C ILE A 129 13.05 -7.76 -4.78
N LEU A 130 12.13 -7.18 -4.01
CA LEU A 130 12.10 -7.33 -2.55
C LEU A 130 11.79 -8.77 -2.11
N SER A 131 10.91 -9.48 -2.82
CA SER A 131 10.54 -10.87 -2.51
C SER A 131 11.70 -11.86 -2.71
N SER A 132 12.61 -11.54 -3.61
CA SER A 132 13.78 -12.37 -3.95
C SER A 132 15.08 -11.94 -3.23
N ALA A 133 15.05 -10.82 -2.50
CA ALA A 133 16.20 -10.28 -1.79
C ALA A 133 16.68 -11.24 -0.68
N LYS A 134 18.01 -11.45 -0.61
CA LYS A 134 18.66 -12.30 0.40
C LYS A 134 19.68 -11.49 1.17
N VAL A 135 19.73 -11.71 2.49
CA VAL A 135 20.79 -11.15 3.33
C VAL A 135 22.12 -11.84 2.98
N PRO A 136 23.19 -11.10 2.68
CA PRO A 136 24.51 -11.68 2.45
C PRO A 136 25.04 -12.42 3.68
N SER A 137 25.68 -13.58 3.49
CA SER A 137 26.18 -14.40 4.61
C SER A 137 27.35 -13.77 5.38
N GLN A 138 28.00 -12.77 4.80
CA GLN A 138 29.16 -12.09 5.36
C GLN A 138 28.80 -10.95 6.30
N VAL A 139 27.52 -10.56 6.38
CA VAL A 139 27.07 -9.45 7.24
C VAL A 139 26.25 -9.98 8.40
N LYS A 140 26.43 -9.37 9.57
CA LYS A 140 25.51 -9.57 10.69
C LYS A 140 24.25 -8.74 10.41
N PHE A 141 23.10 -9.40 10.39
CA PHE A 141 21.81 -8.75 10.15
C PHE A 141 20.95 -8.83 11.41
N TYR A 142 20.37 -7.69 11.78
CA TYR A 142 19.48 -7.55 12.92
C TYR A 142 18.18 -6.92 12.42
N ASN A 143 17.08 -7.68 12.44
CA ASN A 143 15.76 -7.17 12.09
C ASN A 143 15.09 -6.61 13.35
N ILE A 144 14.92 -5.30 13.42
CA ILE A 144 14.29 -4.60 14.55
C ILE A 144 12.99 -3.99 14.02
N TYR A 145 11.87 -4.32 14.65
CA TYR A 145 10.56 -3.78 14.29
C TYR A 145 9.68 -3.68 15.53
N GLY A 146 8.76 -2.70 15.51
CA GLY A 146 7.79 -2.49 16.58
C GLY A 146 6.73 -3.58 16.60
N ILE A 147 6.31 -3.99 17.80
CA ILE A 147 5.21 -4.93 18.02
C ILE A 147 4.26 -4.37 19.08
N ASN A 148 3.05 -4.95 19.17
CA ASN A 148 2.06 -4.65 20.22
C ASN A 148 1.57 -3.19 20.20
N LEU A 149 1.54 -2.58 19.02
CA LEU A 149 0.82 -1.34 18.74
C LEU A 149 -0.34 -1.67 17.82
N GLU A 150 -1.53 -1.19 18.16
CA GLU A 150 -2.70 -1.32 17.29
C GLU A 150 -2.40 -0.63 15.96
N THR A 151 -2.25 -1.45 14.91
CA THR A 151 -1.94 -1.01 13.56
C THR A 151 -3.03 -1.57 12.64
N PRO A 152 -3.68 -0.75 11.80
CA PRO A 152 -4.68 -1.24 10.86
C PRO A 152 -4.10 -2.32 9.95
N HIS A 153 -4.70 -3.51 9.99
CA HIS A 153 -4.32 -4.64 9.15
C HIS A 153 -5.04 -4.61 7.79
N SER A 154 -6.33 -4.23 7.82
CA SER A 154 -7.11 -3.86 6.64
C SER A 154 -7.23 -2.34 6.62
N VAL A 155 -7.18 -1.77 5.41
CA VAL A 155 -7.23 -0.33 5.18
C VAL A 155 -8.52 0.04 4.47
N TRP A 156 -9.12 1.15 4.87
CA TRP A 156 -10.38 1.71 4.36
C TRP A 156 -10.16 3.01 3.57
#